data_AF-A0AAW4BHZ3-F1
#
_entry.id   AF-A0AAW4BHZ3-F1
#
_cell.length_a   1.000
_cell.length_b   1.000
_cell.length_c   1.000
_cell.angle_alpha   90.00
_cell.angle_beta   90.00
_cell.angle_gamma   90.00
#
_symmetry.space_group_name_H-M   'P 1'
#
loop_
_entity.id
_entity.type
_entity.pdbx_description
1 polymer ?
#
loop_
_entity_poly.entity_id
_entity_poly.type
_entity_poly.pdbx_seq_one_letter_code
_entity_poly.pdbx_strand_id
1 'polypeptide(L)' 'MKILIIGPSWVGDMVMSQSLYTTLKQNYPVATIDVLAPAWC' A
#
# COMPACT_ATOMS: atom_id res chain seq x y z
N MET A 1 3.94 8.62 -11.57
CA MET A 1 4.84 8.29 -10.44
C MET A 1 4.67 6.80 -10.12
N LYS A 2 5.75 6.07 -9.89
CA LYS A 2 5.70 4.65 -9.50
C LYS A 2 6.13 4.53 -8.04
N ILE A 3 5.32 3.87 -7.22
CA ILE A 3 5.51 3.76 -5.78
C ILE A 3 5.52 2.26 -5.44
N LEU A 4 6.62 1.77 -4.88
CA LEU A 4 6.72 0.41 -4.34
C LEU A 4 6.62 0.48 -2.82
N ILE A 5 5.65 -0.23 -2.25
CA ILE A 5 5.42 -0.31 -0.81
C ILE A 5 5.83 -1.70 -0.34
N ILE A 6 6.71 -1.77 0.66
CA ILE A 6 7.03 -3.01 1.36
C ILE A 6 6.04 -3.13 2.50
N GLY A 7 5.07 -4.02 2.33
CA GLY A 7 3.99 -4.23 3.28
C GLY A 7 4.44 -5.03 4.51
N PRO A 8 3.77 -4.84 5.64
CA PRO A 8 4.01 -5.61 6.86
C PRO A 8 3.58 -7.07 6.68
N SER A 9 4.16 -7.96 7.48
CA SER A 9 3.87 -9.40 7.45
C SER A 9 2.69 -9.80 8.34
N TRP A 10 1.76 -8.91 8.65
CA TRP A 10 0.59 -9.25 9.46
C TRP A 10 -0.67 -8.63 8.87
N VAL A 11 -1.74 -9.42 8.80
CA VAL A 11 -2.98 -9.07 8.10
C VAL A 11 -3.55 -7.74 8.60
N GLY A 12 -3.61 -7.51 9.92
CA GLY A 12 -4.22 -6.28 10.43
C GLY A 12 -3.37 -5.03 10.19
N ASP A 13 -2.03 -5.13 10.14
CA ASP A 13 -1.18 -3.99 9.76
C ASP A 13 -1.35 -3.66 8.28
N MET A 14 -1.59 -4.69 7.45
CA MET A 14 -1.96 -4.52 6.04
C MET A 14 -3.29 -3.79 5.86
N VAL A 15 -4.30 -4.14 6.66
CA VAL A 15 -5.58 -3.42 6.66
C VAL A 15 -5.39 -1.95 7.06
N MET A 16 -4.57 -1.67 8.08
CA MET A 16 -4.26 -0.30 8.49
C MET A 16 -3.54 0.50 7.39
N SER A 17 -2.73 -0.17 6.57
CA SER A 17 -2.00 0.43 5.45
C SER A 17 -2.91 0.96 4.32
N GLN A 18 -4.19 0.59 4.28
CA GLN A 18 -5.13 1.11 3.27
C GLN A 18 -5.36 2.63 3.39
N SER A 19 -5.28 3.17 4.62
CA SER A 19 -5.37 4.62 4.85
C SER A 19 -4.24 5.38 4.14
N LEU A 20 -3.03 4.78 4.10
CA LEU A 20 -1.87 5.31 3.39
C LEU A 20 -2.12 5.28 1.87
N TYR A 21 -2.61 4.17 1.31
CA TYR A 21 -2.83 4.05 -0.13
C TYR A 21 -3.88 5.06 -0.63
N THR A 22 -4.94 5.25 0.16
CA THR A 22 -5.98 6.24 -0.12
C THR A 22 -5.41 7.65 -0.16
N THR A 23 -4.59 8.02 0.83
CA THR A 23 -3.95 9.34 0.91
C THR A 23 -2.97 9.55 -0.24
N LEU A 24 -2.19 8.52 -0.60
CA LEU A 24 -1.27 8.58 -1.74
C LEU A 24 -2.01 8.75 -3.06
N LYS A 25 -3.15 8.09 -3.24
CA LYS A 25 -4.00 8.26 -4.44
C LYS A 25 -4.68 9.62 -4.50
N GLN A 26 -5.05 10.21 -3.36
CA GLN A 26 -5.58 11.58 -3.33
C GLN A 26 -4.53 12.61 -3.75
N ASN A 27 -3.30 12.48 -3.23
CA ASN A 27 -2.21 13.40 -3.57
C ASN A 27 -1.64 13.15 -4.98
N TYR A 28 -1.64 11.89 -5.43
CA TYR A 28 -1.11 11.47 -6.72
C TYR A 28 -2.11 10.55 -7.45
N PRO A 29 -3.14 11.11 -8.11
CA PRO A 29 -4.21 10.31 -8.73
C PRO A 29 -3.72 9.29 -9.75
N VAL A 30 -2.68 9.67 -10.51
CA VAL A 30 -2.08 8.88 -11.59
C VAL A 30 -0.89 8.03 -11.10
N ALA A 31 -0.65 7.93 -9.78
CA ALA A 31 0.40 7.07 -9.26
C ALA A 31 0.04 5.58 -9.41
N THR A 32 1.02 4.77 -9.82
CA THR A 32 0.93 3.31 -9.74
C THR A 32 1.55 2.88 -8.42
N ILE A 33 0.80 2.13 -7.62
CA ILE A 33 1.22 1.64 -6.31
C ILE A 33 1.32 0.13 -6.39
N ASP A 34 2.54 -0.39 -6.27
CA ASP A 34 2.83 -1.81 -6.19
C ASP A 34 3.15 -2.16 -4.73
N VAL A 35 2.57 -3.23 -4.21
CA VAL A 35 2.76 -3.64 -2.81
C VAL A 35 3.40 -5.02 -2.78
N LEU A 36 4.56 -5.11 -2.14
CA LEU A 36 5.23 -6.38 -1.87
C LEU A 36 4.86 -6.86 -0.47
N ALA A 37 4.23 -8.02 -0.39
CA ALA A 37 3.76 -8.61 0.86
C ALA A 37 3.84 -10.14 0.81
N PRO A 38 3.88 -10.82 1.96
CA PRO A 38 3.72 -12.26 2.00
C PRO A 38 2.32 -12.66 1.51
N ALA A 39 2.21 -13.80 0.83
CA ALA A 39 0.95 -14.28 0.27
C ALA A 39 -0.14 -14.61 1.31
N TRP A 40 0.22 -14.66 2.59
CA TRP A 40 -0.64 -15.01 3.72
C TRP A 40 -1.09 -13.80 4.55
N CYS A 41 -0.69 -12.60 4.16
CA CYS A 41 -1.08 -11.34 4.80
C CYS A 41 -2.27 -10.68 4.10
#